data_AF-A0A7S0ARG9-F1
#
_entry.id   AF-A0A7S0ARG9-F1
#
_cell.length_a   1.000
_cell.length_b   1.000
_cell.length_c   1.000
_cell.angle_alpha   90.00
_cell.angle_beta   90.00
_cell.angle_gamma   90.00
#
_symmetry.space_group_name_H-M   'P 1'
#
loop_
_entity.id
_entity.type
_entity.pdbx_description
1 polymer ?
#
loop_
_entity_poly.entity_id
_entity_poly.type
_entity_poly.pdbx_seq_one_letter_code
_entity_poly.pdbx_strand_id
1 'polypeptide(L)'
;KSILMLPQDYFGSFDMVLIDLSETVMSLSVNKKLDVFNALALLLRPGGIMVKNELYLEKFGELFDYTAQIYKPDLPIICDQVVVMGSNAIDFLHHERKDHEVGTKLLEPIENHPLELFHDYRRTSALEQGKCDADEVDSDDDSSEGRSGILMVANVENETIKWQM
;
A
#
# COMPACT_ATOMS: atom_id res chain seq x y z
N LYS A 1 -3.91 -18.19 -1.52
CA LYS A 1 -5.35 -18.03 -1.80
C LYS A 1 -5.49 -16.94 -2.85
N SER A 2 -6.45 -17.05 -3.78
CA SER A 2 -6.80 -15.93 -4.67
C SER A 2 -7.30 -14.75 -3.83
N ILE A 3 -7.09 -13.51 -4.29
CA ILE A 3 -7.46 -12.28 -3.56
C ILE A 3 -8.97 -12.23 -3.28
N LEU A 4 -9.79 -12.85 -4.16
CA LEU A 4 -11.23 -12.99 -4.02
C LEU A 4 -11.66 -14.10 -3.04
N MET A 5 -10.70 -14.84 -2.48
CA MET A 5 -10.92 -15.89 -1.48
C MET A 5 -10.46 -15.47 -0.07
N LEU A 6 -10.19 -14.18 0.13
CA LEU A 6 -9.91 -13.64 1.46
C LEU A 6 -11.21 -13.65 2.31
N PRO A 7 -11.10 -13.81 3.63
CA PRO A 7 -12.25 -13.70 4.53
C PRO A 7 -12.98 -12.37 4.35
N GLN A 8 -14.32 -12.37 4.43
CA GLN A 8 -15.11 -11.14 4.19
C GLN A 8 -14.83 -10.04 5.24
N ASP A 9 -14.52 -10.45 6.46
CA ASP A 9 -14.16 -9.57 7.58
C ASP A 9 -12.82 -8.85 7.41
N TYR A 10 -12.03 -9.20 6.40
CA TYR A 10 -10.75 -8.54 6.07
C TYR A 10 -10.94 -7.29 5.22
N PHE A 11 -12.07 -7.15 4.53
CA PHE A 11 -12.33 -6.01 3.67
C PHE A 11 -12.67 -4.79 4.53
N GLY A 12 -11.96 -3.68 4.32
CA GLY A 12 -12.15 -2.46 5.08
C GLY A 12 -11.68 -2.51 6.53
N SER A 13 -10.92 -3.52 6.95
CA SER A 13 -10.55 -3.73 8.35
C SER A 13 -9.13 -3.29 8.72
N PHE A 14 -8.24 -3.12 7.73
CA PHE A 14 -6.82 -2.88 7.99
C PHE A 14 -6.49 -1.39 8.05
N ASP A 15 -5.69 -1.02 9.05
CA ASP A 15 -5.12 0.32 9.20
C ASP A 15 -3.95 0.53 8.23
N MET A 16 -3.21 -0.54 7.93
CA MET A 16 -2.08 -0.53 7.01
C MET A 16 -2.03 -1.82 6.19
N VAL A 17 -1.75 -1.69 4.90
CA VAL A 17 -1.40 -2.80 4.01
C VAL A 17 -0.01 -2.55 3.45
N LEU A 18 0.97 -3.33 3.90
CA LEU A 18 2.34 -3.32 3.39
C LEU A 18 2.48 -4.37 2.29
N ILE A 19 2.91 -3.92 1.11
CA ILE A 19 3.14 -4.75 -0.05
C ILE A 19 4.66 -4.89 -0.21
N ASP A 20 5.14 -6.11 -0.06
CA ASP A 20 6.52 -6.51 -0.32
C ASP A 20 6.53 -7.63 -1.37
N LEU A 21 6.10 -7.25 -2.57
CA LEU A 21 6.04 -8.14 -3.73
C LEU A 21 6.94 -7.56 -4.82
N SER A 22 7.68 -8.42 -5.52
CA SER A 22 8.50 -8.00 -6.66
C SER A 22 7.63 -7.55 -7.84
N GLU A 23 8.15 -6.66 -8.68
CA GLU A 23 7.45 -6.17 -9.88
C GLU A 23 6.88 -7.31 -10.75
N THR A 24 7.62 -8.41 -10.88
CA THR A 24 7.20 -9.58 -11.68
C THR A 24 5.92 -10.20 -11.15
N VAL A 25 5.73 -10.24 -9.83
CA VAL A 25 4.50 -10.72 -9.21
C VAL A 25 3.35 -9.71 -9.40
N MET A 26 3.66 -8.41 -9.39
CA MET A 26 2.66 -7.36 -9.61
C MET A 26 2.13 -7.32 -11.05
N SER A 27 2.91 -7.76 -12.03
CA SER A 27 2.46 -7.92 -13.42
C SER A 27 1.43 -9.04 -13.65
N LEU A 28 1.16 -9.88 -12.64
CA LEU A 28 0.18 -10.96 -12.73
C LEU A 28 -1.22 -10.38 -12.49
N SER A 29 -1.96 -10.08 -13.56
CA SER A 29 -3.33 -9.58 -13.46
C SER A 29 -4.25 -10.58 -12.75
N VAL A 30 -5.02 -10.13 -11.75
CA VAL A 30 -5.99 -10.96 -11.02
C VAL A 30 -7.22 -11.27 -11.87
N ASN A 31 -7.65 -10.29 -12.69
CA ASN A 31 -8.58 -10.41 -13.81
C ASN A 31 -8.40 -9.17 -14.74
N LYS A 32 -9.08 -9.11 -15.90
CA LYS A 32 -8.92 -8.00 -16.87
C LYS A 32 -9.39 -6.62 -16.36
N LYS A 33 -10.09 -6.55 -15.22
CA LYS A 33 -10.73 -5.33 -14.70
C LYS A 33 -10.18 -4.86 -13.35
N LEU A 34 -9.47 -5.71 -12.62
CA LEU A 34 -9.07 -5.50 -11.23
C LEU A 34 -7.59 -5.86 -11.06
N ASP A 35 -6.78 -4.81 -10.97
CA ASP A 35 -5.36 -4.89 -10.66
C ASP A 35 -5.16 -5.39 -9.22
N VAL A 36 -4.03 -6.06 -8.94
CA VAL A 36 -3.66 -6.52 -7.60
C VAL A 36 -3.74 -5.37 -6.59
N PHE A 37 -3.31 -4.17 -6.98
CA PHE A 37 -3.40 -2.98 -6.13
C PHE A 37 -4.84 -2.57 -5.80
N ASN A 38 -5.75 -2.62 -6.78
CA ASN A 38 -7.17 -2.33 -6.54
C ASN A 38 -7.75 -3.29 -5.50
N ALA A 39 -7.45 -4.59 -5.65
CA ALA A 39 -7.94 -5.60 -4.73
C ALA A 39 -7.36 -5.44 -3.32
N LEU A 40 -6.07 -5.14 -3.20
CA LEU A 40 -5.44 -4.89 -1.89
C LEU A 40 -5.95 -3.61 -1.24
N ALA A 41 -6.33 -2.60 -2.02
CA ALA A 41 -6.87 -1.34 -1.50
C ALA A 41 -8.22 -1.56 -0.80
N LEU A 42 -9.00 -2.55 -1.23
CA LEU A 42 -10.27 -2.91 -0.57
C LEU A 42 -10.09 -3.46 0.85
N LEU A 43 -8.87 -3.86 1.24
CA LEU A 43 -8.58 -4.31 2.60
C LEU A 43 -8.45 -3.13 3.57
N LEU A 44 -8.16 -1.94 3.06
CA LEU A 44 -7.96 -0.76 3.89
C LEU A 44 -9.30 -0.21 4.39
N ARG A 45 -9.33 0.14 5.68
CA ARG A 45 -10.38 1.01 6.22
C ARG A 45 -10.30 2.40 5.54
N PRO A 46 -11.33 3.27 5.65
CA PRO A 46 -11.32 4.60 5.01
C PRO A 46 -10.11 5.48 5.34
N GLY A 47 -9.57 5.36 6.56
CA GLY A 47 -8.36 6.06 7.01
C GLY A 47 -7.08 5.23 6.94
N GLY A 48 -7.08 4.14 6.18
CA GLY A 48 -5.93 3.24 6.06
C GLY A 48 -4.84 3.79 5.14
N ILE A 49 -3.65 3.21 5.26
CA ILE A 49 -2.48 3.53 4.43
C ILE A 49 -2.01 2.27 3.69
N MET A 50 -1.87 2.36 2.37
CA MET A 50 -1.13 1.37 1.60
C MET A 50 0.33 1.78 1.51
N VAL A 51 1.25 0.81 1.63
CA VAL A 51 2.69 1.04 1.52
C VAL A 51 3.30 0.02 0.57
N LYS A 52 4.16 0.46 -0.36
CA LYS A 52 4.96 -0.40 -1.26
C LYS A 52 6.43 -0.07 -1.13
N ASN A 53 7.28 -1.09 -1.02
CA ASN A 53 8.74 -0.96 -0.92
C ASN A 53 9.48 -0.72 -2.26
N GLU A 54 8.83 -0.12 -3.25
CA GLU A 54 9.40 0.17 -4.57
C GLU A 54 8.77 1.45 -5.14
N LEU A 55 9.35 1.97 -6.24
CA LEU A 55 8.90 3.20 -6.89
C LEU A 55 7.61 2.99 -7.69
N TYR A 56 6.47 3.30 -7.07
CA TYR A 56 5.13 3.18 -7.67
C TYR A 56 4.26 4.45 -7.52
N LEU A 57 4.88 5.63 -7.39
CA LEU A 57 4.17 6.88 -7.09
C LEU A 57 3.06 7.19 -8.09
N GLU A 58 3.30 6.98 -9.38
CA GLU A 58 2.29 7.24 -10.41
C GLU A 58 1.09 6.32 -10.27
N LYS A 59 1.36 5.03 -10.07
CA LYS A 59 0.30 4.03 -9.92
C LYS A 59 -0.51 4.26 -8.66
N PHE A 60 0.14 4.65 -7.57
CA PHE A 60 -0.55 5.01 -6.33
C PHE A 60 -1.41 6.27 -6.52
N GLY A 61 -0.98 7.25 -7.30
CA GLY A 61 -1.75 8.47 -7.59
C GLY A 61 -3.00 8.22 -8.47
N GLU A 62 -3.08 7.06 -9.11
CA GLU A 62 -4.31 6.58 -9.75
C GLU A 62 -5.30 5.97 -8.76
N LEU A 63 -4.84 5.55 -7.58
CA LEU A 63 -5.61 4.77 -6.61
C LEU A 63 -6.02 5.57 -5.39
N PHE A 64 -5.18 6.54 -5.02
CA PHE A 64 -5.29 7.26 -3.76
C PHE A 64 -5.28 8.77 -3.97
N ASP A 65 -6.06 9.47 -3.15
CA ASP A 65 -6.13 10.93 -3.18
C ASP A 65 -4.84 11.59 -2.68
N TYR A 66 -4.16 10.97 -1.72
CA TYR A 66 -2.91 11.45 -1.18
C TYR A 66 -1.85 10.38 -1.35
N THR A 67 -0.73 10.76 -1.97
CA THR A 67 0.40 9.87 -2.16
C THR A 67 1.70 10.57 -1.86
N ALA A 68 2.61 9.82 -1.25
CA ALA A 68 3.92 10.32 -0.88
C ALA A 68 4.97 9.27 -1.19
N GLN A 69 6.15 9.75 -1.56
CA GLN A 69 7.34 8.94 -1.75
C GLN A 69 8.38 9.32 -0.70
N ILE A 70 8.83 8.31 0.04
CA ILE A 70 9.97 8.40 0.93
C ILE A 70 11.17 7.82 0.22
N TYR A 71 12.30 8.55 0.24
CA TYR A 71 13.58 8.09 -0.26
C TYR A 71 14.61 8.12 0.87
N LYS A 72 15.26 6.97 1.10
CA LYS A 72 16.33 6.83 2.07
C LYS A 72 17.60 6.37 1.36
N PRO A 73 18.59 7.26 1.18
CA PRO A 73 19.89 6.88 0.65
C PRO A 73 20.78 6.27 1.74
N ASP A 74 21.89 5.67 1.28
CA ASP A 74 23.04 5.21 2.08
C ASP A 74 22.72 4.15 3.15
N LEU A 75 21.81 3.23 2.84
CA LEU A 75 21.53 2.04 3.63
C LEU A 75 22.66 0.99 3.50
N PRO A 76 23.13 0.40 4.61
CA PRO A 76 24.35 -0.43 4.61
C PRO A 76 24.37 -1.66 3.70
N ILE A 77 23.20 -2.19 3.32
CA ILE A 77 23.09 -3.44 2.55
C ILE A 77 22.49 -3.21 1.16
N ILE A 78 21.44 -2.40 1.08
CA ILE A 78 20.65 -2.20 -0.13
C ILE A 78 20.97 -0.89 -0.86
N CYS A 79 21.95 -0.12 -0.35
CA CYS A 79 22.35 1.21 -0.80
C CYS A 79 21.24 2.25 -0.68
N ASP A 80 20.17 2.14 -1.44
CA ASP A 80 19.06 3.10 -1.43
C ASP A 80 17.73 2.36 -1.31
N GLN A 81 16.78 2.96 -0.59
CA GLN A 81 15.41 2.45 -0.49
C GLN A 81 14.42 3.54 -0.86
N VAL A 82 13.43 3.16 -1.68
CA VAL A 82 12.25 3.97 -1.97
C VAL A 82 11.03 3.28 -1.37
N VAL A 83 10.18 4.04 -0.70
CA VAL A 83 8.88 3.57 -0.21
C VAL A 83 7.82 4.53 -0.71
N VAL A 84 6.76 4.00 -1.31
CA VAL A 84 5.59 4.79 -1.72
C VAL A 84 4.43 4.47 -0.79
N MET A 85 3.72 5.53 -0.39
CA MET A 85 2.57 5.46 0.50
C MET A 85 1.35 6.10 -0.18
N GLY A 86 0.17 5.57 0.09
CA GLY A 86 -1.09 6.07 -0.44
C GLY A 86 -2.22 6.00 0.59
N SER A 87 -3.08 7.02 0.62
CA SER A 87 -4.29 7.08 1.44
C SER A 87 -5.35 7.97 0.78
N ASN A 88 -6.63 7.67 1.02
CA ASN A 88 -7.74 8.54 0.58
C ASN A 88 -8.13 9.59 1.63
N ALA A 89 -7.65 9.47 2.87
CA ALA A 89 -8.04 10.35 3.97
C ALA A 89 -6.87 11.12 4.60
N ILE A 90 -5.64 10.62 4.44
CA ILE A 90 -4.47 11.17 5.14
C ILE A 90 -3.62 11.98 4.18
N ASP A 91 -3.63 13.30 4.38
CA ASP A 91 -2.69 14.20 3.73
C ASP A 91 -1.31 14.14 4.41
N PHE A 92 -0.40 13.34 3.85
CA PHE A 92 0.92 13.09 4.44
C PHE A 92 1.79 14.33 4.64
N LEU A 93 1.55 15.44 3.93
CA LEU A 93 2.32 16.69 4.12
C LEU A 93 1.91 17.46 5.37
N HIS A 94 0.63 17.37 5.75
CA HIS A 94 0.05 18.19 6.80
C HIS A 94 -0.39 17.38 8.02
N HIS A 95 -0.47 16.05 7.91
CA HIS A 95 -0.88 15.18 9.00
C HIS A 95 0.23 15.09 10.06
N GLU A 96 -0.17 15.09 11.33
CA GLU A 96 0.75 14.92 12.44
C GLU A 96 1.27 13.48 12.48
N ARG A 97 2.60 13.30 12.55
CA ARG A 97 3.19 11.97 12.66
C ARG A 97 2.90 11.41 14.04
N LYS A 98 2.32 10.22 14.09
CA LYS A 98 2.17 9.45 15.33
C LYS A 98 3.41 8.59 15.55
N ASP A 99 4.06 8.76 16.69
CA ASP A 99 5.04 7.79 17.16
C ASP A 99 4.31 6.54 17.66
N HIS A 100 4.69 5.39 17.13
CA HIS A 100 4.15 4.09 17.52
C HIS A 100 5.07 3.37 18.52
N GLU A 101 6.11 4.04 19.02
CA GLU A 101 7.10 3.53 19.97
C GLU A 101 7.80 2.25 19.46
N VAL A 102 7.91 2.12 18.14
CA VAL A 102 8.59 0.99 17.49
C VAL A 102 10.07 1.30 17.40
N GLY A 103 10.87 0.56 18.18
CA GLY A 103 12.32 0.73 18.18
C GLY A 103 12.95 0.46 16.81
N THR A 104 13.81 1.36 16.35
CA THR A 104 14.61 1.18 15.14
C THR A 104 15.88 0.39 15.45
N LYS A 105 16.22 -0.60 14.62
CA LYS A 105 17.42 -1.44 14.81
C LYS A 105 18.64 -0.97 14.01
N LEU A 106 18.40 -0.49 12.79
CA LEU A 106 19.43 -0.15 11.81
C LEU A 106 19.39 1.31 11.39
N LEU A 107 18.30 2.02 11.71
CA LEU A 107 18.11 3.42 11.36
C LEU A 107 18.17 4.24 12.63
N GLU A 108 18.94 5.31 12.60
CA GLU A 108 18.86 6.34 13.62
C GLU A 108 17.46 6.97 13.58
N PRO A 109 16.88 7.34 14.73
CA PRO A 109 15.65 8.12 14.77
C PRO A 109 15.80 9.37 13.91
N ILE A 110 14.75 9.73 13.16
CA ILE A 110 14.74 10.97 12.39
C ILE A 110 14.55 12.12 13.39
N GLU A 111 15.64 12.69 13.86
CA GLU A 111 15.65 13.83 14.80
C GLU A 111 15.33 15.18 14.11
N ASN A 112 15.39 15.21 12.78
CA ASN A 112 15.22 16.39 11.92
C ASN A 112 13.77 16.63 11.46
N HIS A 113 13.61 17.65 10.60
CA HIS A 113 12.36 18.10 10.00
C HIS A 113 11.46 16.92 9.54
N PRO A 114 10.14 16.93 9.83
CA PRO A 114 9.26 15.77 9.63
C PRO A 114 9.17 15.25 8.19
N LEU A 115 9.54 16.09 7.21
CA LEU A 115 9.53 15.80 5.78
C LEU A 115 10.93 15.51 5.20
N GLU A 116 11.96 15.34 6.02
CA GLU A 116 13.35 15.20 5.54
C GLU A 116 13.54 14.06 4.51
N LEU A 117 12.83 12.94 4.69
CA LEU A 117 12.91 11.80 3.78
C LEU A 117 11.85 11.83 2.67
N PHE A 118 10.96 12.83 2.66
CA PHE A 118 9.98 12.95 1.59
C PHE A 118 10.67 13.48 0.34
N HIS A 119 10.58 12.71 -0.74
CA HIS A 119 11.13 13.08 -2.04
C HIS A 119 10.05 13.71 -2.93
N ASP A 120 8.90 13.04 -3.03
CA ASP A 120 7.78 13.50 -3.86
C ASP A 120 6.45 13.35 -3.12
N TYR A 121 5.47 14.14 -3.54
CA TYR A 121 4.10 14.07 -3.05
C TYR A 121 3.14 14.41 -4.20
N ARG A 122 2.01 13.70 -4.25
CA ARG A 122 0.90 14.04 -5.15
C ARG A 122 -0.39 14.08 -4.34
N ARG A 123 -1.17 15.13 -4.59
CA ARG A 123 -2.59 15.19 -4.25
C ARG A 123 -3.38 15.00 -5.52
N THR A 124 -4.27 14.05 -5.52
CA THR A 124 -5.19 13.77 -6.61
C THR A 124 -6.56 13.52 -6.00
N SER A 125 -7.62 13.57 -6.80
CA SER A 125 -8.97 13.29 -6.31
C SER A 125 -9.57 12.24 -7.22
N ALA A 126 -9.93 11.08 -6.67
CA ALA A 126 -10.59 10.01 -7.41
C ALA A 126 -11.93 10.48 -8.02
N LEU A 127 -12.61 11.41 -7.33
CA LEU A 127 -13.80 12.11 -7.83
C LEU A 127 -13.46 13.00 -9.05
N GLU A 128 -12.38 13.79 -8.97
CA GLU A 128 -11.94 14.62 -10.10
C GLU A 128 -11.42 13.79 -11.28
N GLN A 129 -10.97 12.56 -11.04
CA GLN A 129 -10.57 11.59 -12.05
C GLN A 129 -11.75 10.83 -12.69
N GLY A 130 -12.99 11.03 -12.24
CA GLY A 130 -14.17 10.31 -12.75
C GLY A 130 -14.16 8.82 -12.45
N LYS A 131 -13.45 8.38 -11.39
CA LYS A 131 -13.35 6.97 -10.98
C LYS A 131 -14.43 6.55 -9.99
N CYS A 132 -15.21 7.51 -9.49
CA CYS A 132 -16.31 7.29 -8.57
C CYS A 132 -17.63 7.62 -9.26
N ASP A 133 -18.04 6.81 -10.24
CA ASP A 133 -19.41 6.80 -10.76
C ASP A 133 -20.01 5.39 -10.60
N ALA A 134 -21.26 5.37 -10.14
CA ALA A 134 -21.97 4.19 -9.64
C ALA A 134 -22.42 3.22 -10.74
N ASP A 135 -22.29 1.92 -10.44
CA ASP A 135 -22.96 0.79 -11.10
C ASP A 135 -22.90 0.74 -12.64
N GLU A 136 -21.70 0.60 -13.22
CA GLU A 136 -21.59 -0.10 -14.50
C GLU A 136 -21.67 -1.61 -14.24
N VAL A 137 -22.91 -2.14 -14.28
CA VAL A 137 -23.15 -3.58 -14.37
C VAL A 137 -22.65 -4.02 -15.74
N ASP A 138 -21.37 -4.33 -15.83
CA ASP A 138 -20.82 -5.01 -16.99
C ASP A 138 -21.34 -6.46 -16.99
N SER A 139 -22.39 -6.69 -17.77
CA SER A 139 -22.75 -8.02 -18.24
C SER A 139 -21.73 -8.44 -19.30
N ASP A 140 -20.71 -9.19 -18.91
CA ASP A 140 -20.03 -10.08 -19.85
C ASP A 140 -19.48 -11.30 -19.09
N ASP A 141 -20.14 -12.42 -19.37
CA ASP A 141 -19.69 -13.78 -19.10
C ASP A 141 -18.46 -14.03 -19.99
N ASP A 142 -17.29 -14.16 -19.39
CA ASP A 142 -16.16 -14.75 -20.12
C ASP A 142 -15.20 -15.48 -19.18
N SER A 143 -15.05 -16.77 -19.46
CA SER A 143 -14.30 -17.75 -18.69
C SER A 143 -12.86 -17.29 -18.40
N SER A 144 -12.54 -17.11 -17.12
CA SER A 144 -11.18 -16.84 -16.66
C SER A 144 -10.38 -18.15 -16.52
N GLU A 145 -9.33 -18.33 -17.33
CA GLU A 145 -8.25 -19.26 -16.98
C GLU A 145 -7.48 -18.69 -15.77
N GLY A 146 -7.83 -19.17 -14.59
CA GLY A 146 -7.28 -18.70 -13.32
C GLY A 146 -5.80 -18.98 -13.19
N ARG A 147 -4.97 -17.93 -13.15
CA ARG A 147 -3.59 -18.03 -12.66
C ARG A 147 -3.61 -17.81 -11.16
N SER A 148 -3.30 -18.87 -10.41
CA SER A 148 -3.35 -18.89 -8.95
C SER A 148 -2.07 -18.30 -8.36
N GLY A 149 -2.16 -17.13 -7.74
CA GLY A 149 -1.13 -16.57 -6.86
C GLY A 149 -1.35 -16.98 -5.41
N ILE A 150 -0.26 -17.10 -4.65
CA ILE A 150 -0.33 -17.31 -3.19
C ILE A 150 -0.17 -15.96 -2.51
N LEU A 151 -1.28 -15.35 -2.09
CA LEU A 151 -1.26 -14.25 -1.12
C LEU A 151 -1.23 -14.84 0.30
N MET A 152 -0.24 -14.42 1.09
CA MET A 152 -0.16 -14.67 2.53
C MET A 152 -0.48 -13.36 3.24
N VAL A 153 -1.51 -13.37 4.09
CA VAL A 153 -1.84 -12.24 4.96
C VAL A 153 -1.46 -12.64 6.38
N ALA A 154 -0.48 -11.95 6.95
CA ALA A 154 -0.12 -12.07 8.35
C ALA A 154 -0.86 -10.97 9.14
N ASN A 155 -1.78 -11.36 10.02
CA ASN A 155 -2.34 -10.43 10.99
C ASN A 155 -1.38 -10.36 12.19
N VAL A 156 -0.93 -9.16 12.54
CA VAL A 156 0.08 -8.92 13.59
C VAL A 156 -0.55 -8.03 14.66
N GLU A 157 -1.56 -8.54 15.36
CA GLU A 157 -2.10 -7.91 16.55
C GLU A 157 -1.45 -8.53 17.79
N ASN A 158 -0.94 -7.70 18.71
CA ASN A 158 -0.32 -8.11 19.98
C ASN A 158 0.95 -9.01 19.90
N GLU A 159 1.69 -8.97 18.80
CA GLU A 159 2.96 -9.70 18.71
C GLU A 159 4.10 -8.95 19.42
N THR A 160 4.74 -9.60 20.40
CA THR A 160 6.04 -9.14 20.93
C THR A 160 7.12 -9.80 20.09
N ILE A 161 7.72 -9.04 19.18
CA ILE A 161 8.80 -9.57 18.32
C ILE A 161 10.00 -9.95 19.19
N LYS A 162 10.10 -11.22 19.59
CA LYS A 162 11.24 -11.78 20.33
C LYS A 162 12.22 -12.40 19.36
N TRP A 163 13.36 -11.74 19.14
CA TRP A 163 14.47 -12.31 18.38
C TRP A 163 15.49 -12.96 19.33
N GLN A 164 15.82 -14.23 19.07
CA GLN A 164 17.03 -14.86 19.59
C GLN A 164 18.24 -14.36 18.78
N MET A 165 19.28 -13.95 19.51
CA MET A 165 20.58 -13.54 18.99
C MET A 165 21.45 -14.77 18.71
#